data_AF-A0A0H2KQI5-F1
#
_entry.id   AF-A0A0H2KQI5-F1
#
_cell.length_a   1.000
_cell.length_b   1.000
_cell.length_c   1.000
_cell.angle_alpha   90.00
_cell.angle_beta   90.00
_cell.angle_gamma   90.00
#
_symmetry.space_group_name_H-M   'P 1'
#
loop_
_entity.id
_entity.type
_entity.pdbx_description
1 polymer ?
#
loop_
_entity_poly.entity_id
_entity_poly.type
_entity_poly.pdbx_seq_one_letter_code
_entity_poly.pdbx_strand_id
1 'polypeptide(L)'
;MVGNHVAEIVARYGPGGSEAGAGVTIPHALTDFVAGRQGYDYNEHGRAGNTHTAFVTDEIVDRFCLVGPAERHVERLRELAALGVDQFAVYLQHDAKDETLRAYGETVGPAVRDLVRARE
;
A
#
# COMPACT_ATOMS: atom_id res chain seq x y z
N MET A 1 -0.81 5.21 6.94
CA MET A 1 0.07 4.38 6.08
C MET A 1 1.12 3.67 6.92
N VAL A 2 1.63 2.53 6.43
CA VAL A 2 2.55 1.60 7.12
C VAL A 2 4.01 2.06 7.13
N GLY A 3 4.25 3.37 7.24
CA GLY A 3 5.57 3.98 7.00
C GLY A 3 6.67 3.54 7.97
N ASN A 4 6.31 2.98 9.15
CA ASN A 4 7.29 2.45 10.11
C ASN A 4 8.05 1.25 9.56
N HIS A 5 7.34 0.27 8.99
CA HIS A 5 8.00 -0.94 8.46
C HIS A 5 8.90 -0.61 7.26
N VAL A 6 8.49 0.36 6.42
CA VAL A 6 9.34 0.85 5.32
C VAL A 6 10.61 1.49 5.87
N ALA A 7 10.51 2.31 6.92
CA ALA A 7 11.67 2.92 7.56
C ALA A 7 12.63 1.88 8.15
N GLU A 8 12.12 0.81 8.76
CA GLU A 8 12.94 -0.30 9.27
C GLU A 8 13.66 -1.05 8.16
N ILE A 9 12.96 -1.35 7.05
CA ILE A 9 13.56 -2.00 5.87
C ILE A 9 14.67 -1.12 5.28
N VAL A 10 14.42 0.18 5.14
CA VAL A 10 15.43 1.14 4.63
C VAL A 10 16.60 1.27 5.59
N ALA A 11 16.38 1.31 6.90
CA ALA A 11 17.44 1.38 7.90
C ALA A 11 18.32 0.11 7.91
N ARG A 12 17.72 -1.05 7.61
CA ARG A 12 18.43 -2.33 7.58
C ARG A 12 19.16 -2.55 6.26
N TYR A 13 18.46 -2.43 5.13
CA TYR A 13 18.94 -2.86 3.81
C TYR A 13 19.23 -1.71 2.85
N GLY A 14 18.84 -0.48 3.18
CA GLY A 14 19.10 0.70 2.36
C GLY A 14 20.56 1.15 2.39
N PRO A 15 20.89 2.19 1.61
CA PRO A 15 22.24 2.77 1.60
C PRO A 15 22.69 3.18 3.01
N GLY A 16 23.85 2.67 3.45
CA GLY A 16 24.38 2.91 4.80
C GLY A 16 23.68 2.16 5.93
N GLY A 17 22.75 1.25 5.61
CA GLY A 17 22.07 0.39 6.57
C GLY A 17 22.94 -0.75 7.12
N SER A 18 22.45 -1.40 8.18
CA SER A 18 23.19 -2.45 8.90
C SER A 18 23.56 -3.68 8.06
N GLU A 19 22.83 -3.92 6.96
CA GLU A 19 23.03 -5.02 6.01
C GLU A 19 23.14 -4.49 4.57
N ALA A 20 23.65 -3.27 4.40
CA ALA A 20 23.89 -2.70 3.08
C ALA A 20 24.81 -3.64 2.25
N GLY A 21 24.39 -3.94 1.01
CA GLY A 21 25.15 -4.83 0.12
C GLY A 21 24.80 -6.32 0.23
N ALA A 22 23.81 -6.72 1.04
CA ALA A 22 23.31 -8.09 1.15
C ALA A 22 22.58 -8.63 -0.11
N GLY A 23 22.80 -8.04 -1.28
CA GLY A 23 22.11 -8.40 -2.53
C GLY A 23 20.66 -7.94 -2.61
N VAL A 24 20.18 -7.16 -1.63
CA VAL A 24 18.85 -6.56 -1.62
C VAL A 24 18.93 -5.16 -2.22
N THR A 25 18.18 -4.90 -3.28
CA THR A 25 18.03 -3.55 -3.85
C THR A 25 16.75 -2.91 -3.33
N ILE A 26 16.90 -1.77 -2.65
CA ILE A 26 15.76 -0.98 -2.18
C ILE A 26 15.37 0.05 -3.25
N PRO A 27 14.10 0.13 -3.67
CA PRO A 27 13.65 1.15 -4.62
C PRO A 27 13.86 2.57 -4.08
N HIS A 28 14.31 3.49 -4.94
CA HIS A 28 14.53 4.90 -4.60
C HIS A 28 13.30 5.57 -4.00
N ALA A 29 12.11 5.27 -4.52
CA ALA A 29 10.86 5.79 -3.96
C ALA A 29 10.73 5.54 -2.45
N LEU A 30 11.18 4.37 -1.95
CA LEU A 30 11.11 4.05 -0.53
C LEU A 30 12.18 4.79 0.28
N THR A 31 13.39 4.97 -0.25
CA THR A 31 14.42 5.76 0.44
C THR A 31 14.04 7.23 0.50
N ASP A 32 13.48 7.77 -0.57
CA ASP A 32 13.06 9.18 -0.66
C ASP A 32 11.85 9.44 0.24
N PHE A 33 10.89 8.52 0.27
CA PHE A 33 9.76 8.55 1.19
C PHE A 33 10.21 8.60 2.66
N VAL A 34 11.20 7.79 3.05
CA VAL A 34 11.74 7.79 4.42
C VAL A 34 12.52 9.07 4.71
N ALA A 35 13.28 9.60 3.75
CA ALA A 35 14.03 10.85 3.92
C ALA A 35 13.10 12.07 4.08
N GLY A 36 11.98 12.11 3.34
CA GLY A 36 10.97 13.17 3.43
C GLY A 36 10.09 13.08 4.67
N ARG A 37 10.12 11.95 5.38
CA ARG A 37 9.32 11.72 6.59
C ARG A 37 9.83 12.56 7.75
N GLN A 38 9.08 13.61 8.09
CA GLN A 38 9.27 14.41 9.30
C GLN A 38 8.29 13.96 10.40
N GLY A 39 8.44 14.48 11.62
CA GLY A 39 7.64 14.09 12.80
C GLY A 39 6.13 13.94 12.54
N TYR A 40 5.46 13.12 13.35
CA TYR A 40 4.08 12.70 13.13
C TYR A 40 3.15 13.17 14.25
N ASP A 41 2.22 14.09 13.96
CA ASP A 41 1.16 14.45 14.90
C ASP A 41 -0.03 13.49 14.75
N TYR A 42 -0.26 12.69 15.78
CA TYR A 42 -1.40 11.77 15.82
C TYR A 42 -2.76 12.49 15.87
N ASN A 43 -2.82 13.77 16.26
CA ASN A 43 -4.07 14.53 16.26
C ASN A 43 -4.59 14.81 14.84
N GLU A 44 -3.71 14.81 13.84
CA GLU A 44 -4.09 14.95 12.43
C GLU A 44 -4.31 13.59 11.73
N HIS A 45 -4.17 12.47 12.44
CA HIS A 45 -4.24 11.12 11.88
C HIS A 45 -5.58 10.86 11.16
N GLY A 46 -5.49 10.43 9.89
CA GLY A 46 -6.65 10.06 9.09
C GLY A 46 -7.55 11.22 8.66
N ARG A 47 -7.14 12.48 8.89
CA ARG A 47 -7.82 13.65 8.36
C ARG A 47 -7.39 13.94 6.93
N ALA A 48 -8.34 14.19 6.05
CA ALA A 48 -8.06 14.72 4.72
C ALA A 48 -7.34 16.08 4.81
N GLY A 49 -6.31 16.27 3.98
CA GLY A 49 -5.55 17.52 3.94
C GLY A 49 -4.61 17.75 5.13
N ASN A 50 -4.28 16.72 5.93
CA ASN A 50 -3.28 16.88 6.98
C ASN A 50 -1.89 17.17 6.41
N THR A 51 -1.06 17.85 7.21
CA THR A 51 0.29 18.28 6.78
C THR A 51 1.28 17.11 6.71
N HIS A 52 1.01 16.03 7.44
CA HIS A 52 1.83 14.83 7.54
C HIS A 52 1.71 13.88 6.34
N THR A 53 1.00 14.26 5.28
CA THR A 53 0.97 13.52 4.00
C THR A 53 1.63 14.27 2.85
N ALA A 54 2.14 15.48 3.04
CA ALA A 54 2.68 16.30 1.94
C ALA A 54 3.92 15.70 1.25
N PHE A 55 4.67 14.84 1.94
CA PHE A 55 5.83 14.13 1.39
C PHE A 55 5.47 12.79 0.72
N VAL A 56 4.18 12.40 0.74
CA VAL A 56 3.69 11.17 0.14
C VAL A 56 3.43 11.44 -1.35
N THR A 57 4.28 10.87 -2.21
CA THR A 57 4.14 11.01 -3.67
C THR A 57 3.11 10.04 -4.24
N ASP A 58 2.63 10.32 -5.45
CA ASP A 58 1.72 9.42 -6.18
C ASP A 58 2.31 8.01 -6.36
N GLU A 59 3.64 7.89 -6.54
CA GLU A 59 4.30 6.59 -6.62
C GLU A 59 4.19 5.80 -5.30
N ILE A 60 4.28 6.48 -4.14
CA ILE A 60 4.06 5.83 -2.85
C ILE A 60 2.59 5.43 -2.70
N VAL A 61 1.65 6.27 -3.14
CA VAL A 61 0.22 5.93 -3.14
C VAL A 61 -0.06 4.69 -3.99
N ASP A 62 0.41 4.63 -5.24
CA ASP A 62 0.19 3.49 -6.15
C ASP A 62 0.82 2.18 -5.63
N ARG A 63 1.95 2.28 -4.91
CA ARG A 63 2.59 1.10 -4.28
C ARG A 63 1.80 0.54 -3.10
N PHE A 64 1.21 1.39 -2.26
CA PHE A 64 0.65 0.99 -0.96
C PHE A 64 -0.88 1.09 -0.85
N CYS A 65 -1.56 1.64 -1.86
CA CYS A 65 -3.00 1.82 -1.87
C CYS A 65 -3.64 1.19 -3.11
N LEU A 66 -4.94 0.90 -3.00
CA LEU A 66 -5.80 0.61 -4.15
C LEU A 66 -6.64 1.87 -4.41
N VAL A 67 -6.35 2.56 -5.50
CA VAL A 67 -6.98 3.84 -5.87
C VAL A 67 -7.45 3.78 -7.30
N GLY A 68 -8.63 4.34 -7.56
CA GLY A 68 -9.22 4.44 -8.89
C GLY A 68 -10.52 3.63 -9.01
N PRO A 69 -10.96 3.32 -10.24
CA PRO A 69 -12.18 2.57 -10.46
C PRO A 69 -12.01 1.08 -10.13
N ALA A 70 -13.13 0.35 -10.06
CA ALA A 70 -13.14 -1.06 -9.64
C ALA A 70 -12.23 -1.95 -10.50
N GLU A 71 -12.11 -1.66 -11.80
CA GLU A 71 -11.27 -2.42 -12.73
C GLU A 71 -9.79 -2.34 -12.36
N ARG A 72 -9.32 -1.18 -11.90
CA ARG A 72 -7.93 -0.98 -11.46
C ARG A 72 -7.65 -1.79 -10.18
N HIS A 73 -8.63 -1.87 -9.29
CA HIS A 73 -8.51 -2.69 -8.09
C HIS A 73 -8.41 -4.18 -8.44
N VAL A 74 -9.25 -4.65 -9.37
CA VAL A 74 -9.21 -6.05 -9.85
C VAL A 74 -7.86 -6.39 -10.50
N GLU A 75 -7.35 -5.52 -11.37
CA GLU A 75 -6.03 -5.67 -12.00
C GLU A 75 -4.93 -5.84 -10.93
N ARG A 76 -4.89 -4.93 -9.96
CA ARG A 76 -3.86 -4.91 -8.92
C ARG A 76 -3.96 -6.12 -7.99
N LEU A 77 -5.16 -6.54 -7.61
CA LEU A 77 -5.37 -7.74 -6.80
C LEU A 77 -4.89 -9.01 -7.52
N ARG A 78 -5.11 -9.10 -8.85
CA ARG A 78 -4.63 -10.22 -9.66
C ARG A 78 -3.11 -10.21 -9.81
N GLU A 79 -2.50 -9.04 -9.98
CA GLU A 79 -1.03 -8.90 -9.99
C GLU A 79 -0.42 -9.38 -8.67
N LEU A 80 -0.96 -8.92 -7.54
CA LEU A 80 -0.49 -9.33 -6.21
C LEU A 80 -0.69 -10.84 -5.99
N ALA A 81 -1.80 -11.40 -6.46
CA ALA A 81 -2.02 -12.85 -6.39
C ALA A 81 -1.04 -13.64 -7.26
N ALA A 82 -0.68 -13.14 -8.44
CA ALA A 82 0.35 -13.75 -9.27
C ALA A 82 1.74 -13.74 -8.61
N LEU A 83 1.99 -12.79 -7.70
CA LEU A 83 3.18 -12.75 -6.85
C LEU A 83 3.11 -13.68 -5.63
N GLY A 84 1.99 -14.40 -5.45
CA GLY A 84 1.79 -15.39 -4.38
C GLY A 84 1.01 -14.89 -3.18
N VAL A 85 0.42 -13.69 -3.24
CA VAL A 85 -0.49 -13.23 -2.18
C VAL A 85 -1.82 -13.99 -2.27
N ASP A 86 -2.22 -14.63 -1.19
CA ASP A 86 -3.41 -15.49 -1.11
C ASP A 86 -4.55 -14.87 -0.28
N GLN A 87 -4.22 -13.94 0.63
CA GLN A 87 -5.20 -13.26 1.47
C GLN A 87 -5.07 -11.74 1.38
N PHE A 88 -6.21 -11.08 1.18
CA PHE A 88 -6.31 -9.62 1.12
C PHE A 88 -7.20 -9.11 2.25
N ALA A 89 -6.63 -8.30 3.13
CA ALA A 89 -7.36 -7.52 4.12
C ALA A 89 -7.40 -6.05 3.67
N VAL A 90 -8.55 -5.60 3.19
CA VAL A 90 -8.72 -4.24 2.65
C VAL A 90 -9.23 -3.31 3.75
N TYR A 91 -8.49 -2.23 4.03
CA TYR A 91 -8.95 -1.17 4.92
C TYR A 91 -9.87 -0.21 4.17
N LEU A 92 -11.15 -0.20 4.52
CA LEU A 92 -12.11 0.80 4.06
C LEU A 92 -11.91 2.11 4.84
N GLN A 93 -11.00 2.94 4.35
CA GLN A 93 -10.68 4.24 4.96
C GLN A 93 -11.66 5.34 4.51
N HIS A 94 -11.43 6.59 4.92
CA HIS A 94 -12.40 7.69 4.85
C HIS A 94 -12.95 7.96 3.43
N ASP A 95 -14.07 8.68 3.37
CA ASP A 95 -14.85 9.04 2.17
C ASP A 95 -15.50 7.87 1.41
N ALA A 96 -16.65 8.14 0.79
CA ALA A 96 -17.41 7.22 -0.09
C ALA A 96 -17.50 5.75 0.37
N LYS A 97 -17.54 5.50 1.69
CA LYS A 97 -17.42 4.15 2.26
C LYS A 97 -18.49 3.19 1.77
N ASP A 98 -19.74 3.65 1.74
CA ASP A 98 -20.88 2.82 1.32
C ASP A 98 -20.81 2.49 -0.16
N GLU A 99 -20.40 3.45 -1.00
CA GLU A 99 -20.21 3.25 -2.44
C GLU A 99 -19.04 2.29 -2.70
N THR A 100 -17.92 2.48 -2.01
CA THR A 100 -16.74 1.61 -2.12
C THR A 100 -17.09 0.19 -1.67
N LEU A 101 -17.77 0.03 -0.53
CA LEU A 101 -18.19 -1.27 -0.03
C LEU A 101 -19.14 -1.97 -1.02
N ARG A 102 -20.08 -1.23 -1.61
CA ARG A 102 -20.98 -1.73 -2.65
C ARG A 102 -20.21 -2.20 -3.88
N ALA A 103 -19.28 -1.39 -4.40
CA ALA A 103 -18.45 -1.74 -5.54
C ALA A 103 -17.60 -3.00 -5.27
N TYR A 104 -17.12 -3.18 -4.04
CA TYR A 104 -16.43 -4.41 -3.65
C TYR A 104 -17.35 -5.63 -3.62
N GLY A 105 -18.59 -5.48 -3.15
CA GLY A 105 -19.59 -6.56 -3.13
C GLY A 105 -20.07 -6.96 -4.52
N GLU A 106 -20.30 -5.98 -5.40
CA GLU A 106 -20.98 -6.17 -6.69
C GLU A 106 -20.01 -6.38 -7.87
N THR A 107 -18.81 -5.79 -7.81
CA THR A 107 -17.87 -5.79 -8.95
C THR A 107 -16.55 -6.44 -8.61
N VAL A 108 -15.83 -5.94 -7.59
CA VAL A 108 -14.44 -6.38 -7.32
C VAL A 108 -14.41 -7.82 -6.81
N GLY A 109 -15.16 -8.13 -5.75
CA GLY A 109 -15.20 -9.45 -5.12
C GLY A 109 -15.59 -10.57 -6.10
N PRO A 110 -16.67 -10.43 -6.90
CA PRO A 110 -17.01 -11.38 -7.94
C PRO A 110 -15.90 -11.60 -8.98
N ALA A 111 -15.21 -10.54 -9.39
CA ALA A 111 -14.17 -10.59 -10.42
C ALA A 111 -12.85 -11.24 -9.95
N VAL A 112 -12.65 -11.43 -8.64
CA VAL A 112 -11.43 -12.05 -8.07
C VAL A 112 -11.71 -13.34 -7.28
N ARG A 113 -12.95 -13.83 -7.32
CA ARG A 113 -13.40 -15.00 -6.53
C ARG A 113 -12.66 -16.30 -6.88
N ASP A 114 -12.18 -16.41 -8.12
CA ASP A 114 -11.36 -17.51 -8.62
C ASP A 114 -9.98 -17.58 -7.94
N LEU A 115 -9.47 -16.48 -7.39
CA LEU A 115 -8.21 -16.46 -6.64
C LEU A 115 -8.29 -17.26 -5.33
N VAL A 116 -9.50 -17.46 -4.78
CA VAL A 116 -9.74 -18.09 -3.47
C VAL A 116 -9.96 -19.61 -3.59
N ARG A 117 -9.75 -20.22 -4.77
CA ARG A 117 -9.84 -21.68 -4.85
C ARG A 117 -8.68 -22.29 -4.09
N ALA A 118 -9.01 -23.00 -3.00
CA ALA A 118 -8.07 -23.89 -2.33
C ALA A 118 -7.42 -24.80 -3.39
N ARG A 119 -6.09 -24.96 -3.31
CA ARG A 119 -5.39 -25.96 -4.13
C ARG A 119 -5.97 -27.33 -3.79
N GLU A 120 -6.31 -28.10 -4.82
CA GLU A 120 -6.69 -29.52 -4.70
C GLU A 120 -5.55 -30.35 -4.10
#